data_AF-A0A819H0U2-F1
#
_entry.id   AF-A0A819H0U2-F1
#
_cell.length_a   1.000
_cell.length_b   1.000
_cell.length_c   1.000
_cell.angle_alpha   90.00
_cell.angle_beta   90.00
_cell.angle_gamma   90.00
#
_symmetry.space_group_name_H-M   'P 1'
#
loop_
_entity.id
_entity.type
_entity.pdbx_description
1 polymer ?
#
loop_
_entity_poly.entity_id
_entity_poly.type
_entity_poly.pdbx_seq_one_letter_code
_entity_poly.pdbx_strand_id
1 'polypeptide(L)'
;PDELILDIFKYFDIRDLYQSFYGLNSRLNAIVQSKKNLSLKFSSPDDMDDPYLDLFTPQIVKLIIDHSSFIDFELFSSLHSLILYSPSEDQLEQIYLCKFPYLIHLEFGIMSDKLFRRSLYEFFHCKRFPSLQTCIFHHENNAVSLNRYRQIWSNASTRRTVWSNSIDISLCSDIGLNIDEKILSIDVMHSSLKRFDICCVKDGPSILDIDHFLIQTPNLEKFKIASSEIYHSYECLQQLASILQRRLVHLRQFDCELQCIMSTEEIENIHQLHPCFNRIQCQLKYGGRCVRLYTE
;
A
#
# COMPACT_ATOMS: atom_id res chain seq x y z
N PRO A 1 -0.08 -42.95 -1.44
CA PRO A 1 0.04 -41.82 -2.40
C PRO A 1 0.38 -40.53 -1.64
N ASP A 2 1.50 -39.89 -1.99
CA ASP A 2 1.93 -38.63 -1.36
C ASP A 2 1.00 -37.48 -1.77
N GLU A 3 0.33 -37.61 -2.91
CA GLU A 3 -0.64 -36.66 -3.47
C GLU A 3 -1.80 -36.40 -2.51
N LEU A 4 -2.35 -37.47 -1.91
CA LEU A 4 -3.44 -37.36 -0.94
C LEU A 4 -2.99 -36.61 0.33
N ILE A 5 -1.75 -36.81 0.76
CA ILE A 5 -1.20 -36.13 1.94
C ILE A 5 -1.00 -34.65 1.63
N LEU A 6 -0.44 -34.33 0.47
CA LEU A 6 -0.29 -32.95 0.01
C LEU A 6 -1.66 -32.24 -0.08
N ASP A 7 -2.69 -32.94 -0.56
CA ASP A 7 -4.05 -32.42 -0.61
C ASP A 7 -4.63 -32.15 0.78
N ILE A 8 -4.41 -33.04 1.75
CA ILE A 8 -4.79 -32.81 3.15
C ILE A 8 -4.03 -31.61 3.73
N PHE A 9 -2.72 -31.53 3.49
CA PHE A 9 -1.89 -30.46 4.03
C PHE A 9 -2.26 -29.07 3.51
N LYS A 10 -2.96 -28.95 2.37
CA LYS A 10 -3.44 -27.64 1.88
C LYS A 10 -4.38 -26.93 2.88
N TYR A 11 -5.02 -27.68 3.78
CA TYR A 11 -5.97 -27.15 4.76
C TYR A 11 -5.33 -26.75 6.09
N PHE A 12 -4.03 -26.97 6.27
CA PHE A 12 -3.31 -26.64 7.49
C PHE A 12 -2.45 -25.40 7.31
N ASP A 13 -2.30 -24.62 8.38
CA ASP A 13 -1.26 -23.62 8.48
C ASP A 13 0.12 -24.27 8.43
N ILE A 14 1.12 -23.55 7.92
CA ILE A 14 2.47 -24.10 7.81
C ILE A 14 3.07 -24.44 9.17
N ARG A 15 2.81 -23.64 10.20
CA ARG A 15 3.31 -23.88 11.55
C ARG A 15 2.73 -25.15 12.13
N ASP A 16 1.41 -25.32 11.99
CA ASP A 16 0.71 -26.54 12.41
C ASP A 16 1.28 -27.79 11.72
N LEU A 17 1.64 -27.66 10.44
CA LEU A 17 2.25 -28.77 9.69
C LEU A 17 3.62 -29.15 10.21
N TYR A 18 4.50 -28.17 10.43
CA TYR A 18 5.81 -28.44 10.96
C TYR A 18 5.73 -28.98 12.39
N GLN A 19 4.94 -28.34 13.25
CA GLN A 19 4.75 -28.79 14.63
C GLN A 19 4.16 -30.21 14.72
N SER A 20 3.22 -30.56 13.85
CA SER A 20 2.52 -31.85 13.92
C SER A 20 3.29 -32.98 13.22
N PHE A 21 3.98 -32.69 12.10
CA PHE A 21 4.49 -33.74 11.22
C PHE A 21 6.02 -33.73 11.05
N TYR A 22 6.71 -32.63 11.36
CA TYR A 22 8.16 -32.57 11.22
C TYR A 22 8.85 -33.43 12.29
N GLY A 23 9.81 -34.25 11.85
CA GLY A 23 10.54 -35.17 12.72
C GLY A 23 9.85 -36.52 12.94
N LEU A 24 8.61 -36.73 12.48
CA LEU A 24 7.92 -38.01 12.65
C LEU A 24 8.54 -39.15 11.84
N ASN A 25 8.83 -38.90 10.56
CA ASN A 25 9.60 -39.79 9.70
C ASN A 25 10.11 -39.05 8.46
N SER A 26 11.10 -39.63 7.80
CA SER A 26 11.76 -39.03 6.62
C SER A 26 10.79 -38.74 5.47
N ARG A 27 9.79 -39.60 5.24
CA ARG A 27 8.79 -39.39 4.19
C ARG A 27 7.92 -38.18 4.48
N LEU A 28 7.38 -38.04 5.69
CA LEU A 28 6.58 -36.87 6.07
C LEU A 28 7.43 -35.58 6.04
N ASN A 29 8.68 -35.64 6.50
CA ASN A 29 9.59 -34.49 6.41
C ASN A 29 9.77 -34.03 4.97
N ALA A 30 10.02 -34.97 4.05
CA ALA A 30 10.15 -34.66 2.63
C ALA A 30 8.87 -34.05 2.04
N ILE A 31 7.69 -34.58 2.43
CA ILE A 31 6.40 -34.05 1.98
C ILE A 31 6.18 -32.62 2.49
N VAL A 32 6.40 -32.37 3.79
CA VAL A 32 6.24 -31.03 4.39
C VAL A 32 7.19 -30.02 3.73
N GLN A 33 8.46 -30.38 3.57
CA GLN A 33 9.48 -29.53 2.94
C GLN A 33 9.29 -29.35 1.41
N SER A 34 8.51 -30.22 0.76
CA SER A 34 8.23 -30.10 -0.68
C SER A 34 7.24 -28.99 -1.01
N LYS A 35 6.52 -28.47 -0.01
CA LYS A 35 5.62 -27.33 -0.22
C LYS A 35 6.41 -26.11 -0.68
N LYS A 36 5.76 -25.29 -1.49
CA LYS A 36 6.34 -24.05 -2.03
C LYS A 36 5.26 -22.98 -2.04
N ASN A 37 5.68 -21.74 -2.25
CA ASN A 37 4.78 -20.60 -2.38
C ASN A 37 3.91 -20.40 -1.13
N LEU A 38 4.54 -20.49 0.03
CA LEU A 38 3.87 -20.41 1.30
C LEU A 38 3.53 -18.96 1.66
N SER A 39 2.44 -18.79 2.38
CA SER A 39 2.02 -17.53 2.99
C SER A 39 2.15 -17.65 4.50
N LEU A 40 2.76 -16.66 5.13
CA LEU A 40 2.93 -16.59 6.59
C LEU A 40 2.34 -15.28 7.11
N LYS A 41 1.62 -15.35 8.23
CA LYS A 41 1.13 -14.18 8.96
C LYS A 41 1.70 -14.16 10.37
N PHE A 42 2.39 -13.09 10.72
CA PHE A 42 2.76 -12.75 12.09
C PHE A 42 1.71 -11.81 12.68
N SER A 43 1.02 -12.26 13.73
CA SER A 43 0.02 -11.48 14.45
C SER A 43 0.49 -11.07 15.86
N SER A 44 1.46 -11.80 16.42
CA SER A 44 2.08 -11.53 17.71
C SER A 44 3.61 -11.56 17.58
N PRO A 45 4.37 -10.81 18.41
CA PRO A 45 5.82 -10.93 18.45
C PRO A 45 6.29 -12.36 18.79
N ASP A 46 5.54 -13.06 19.65
CA ASP A 46 5.84 -14.44 20.07
C ASP A 46 5.81 -15.44 18.92
N ASP A 47 5.18 -15.08 17.80
CA ASP A 47 5.16 -15.92 16.61
C ASP A 47 6.55 -16.11 15.99
N MET A 48 7.50 -15.22 16.29
CA MET A 48 8.89 -15.33 15.86
C MET A 48 9.67 -16.38 16.67
N ASP A 49 9.15 -16.81 17.82
CA ASP A 49 9.76 -17.83 18.68
C ASP A 49 9.42 -19.26 18.23
N ASP A 50 8.79 -19.43 17.05
CA ASP A 50 8.50 -20.75 16.48
C ASP A 50 9.82 -21.51 16.20
N PRO A 51 10.05 -22.67 16.87
CA PRO A 51 11.30 -23.42 16.74
C PRO A 51 11.52 -24.01 15.34
N TYR A 52 10.50 -24.01 14.47
CA TYR A 52 10.57 -24.50 13.11
C TYR A 52 10.67 -23.40 12.06
N LEU A 53 10.65 -22.12 12.47
CA LEU A 53 10.58 -20.97 11.56
C LEU A 53 11.66 -21.02 10.48
N ASP A 54 12.91 -21.24 10.86
CA ASP A 54 14.07 -21.32 9.97
C ASP A 54 13.97 -22.42 8.91
N LEU A 55 13.15 -23.46 9.14
CA LEU A 55 13.00 -24.58 8.22
C LEU A 55 12.11 -24.26 7.02
N PHE A 56 11.21 -23.28 7.16
CA PHE A 56 10.25 -22.93 6.11
C PHE A 56 10.29 -21.47 5.67
N THR A 57 11.00 -20.58 6.38
CA THR A 57 11.21 -19.19 5.94
C THR A 57 11.69 -19.04 4.49
N PRO A 58 12.59 -19.90 3.94
CA PRO A 58 13.03 -19.75 2.56
C PRO A 58 11.95 -20.08 1.52
N GLN A 59 10.86 -20.74 1.93
CA GLN A 59 9.74 -21.13 1.08
C GLN A 59 8.58 -20.12 1.13
N ILE A 60 8.64 -19.15 2.04
CA ILE A 60 7.64 -18.08 2.18
C ILE A 60 7.78 -17.10 1.02
N VAL A 61 6.71 -16.99 0.23
CA VAL A 61 6.62 -16.00 -0.86
C VAL A 61 5.71 -14.84 -0.49
N LYS A 62 4.86 -15.00 0.52
CA LYS A 62 3.98 -13.95 1.03
C LYS A 62 4.12 -13.84 2.54
N LEU A 63 4.48 -12.65 3.01
CA LEU A 63 4.61 -12.33 4.41
C LEU A 63 3.65 -11.20 4.79
N ILE A 64 2.86 -11.43 5.84
CA ILE A 64 1.95 -10.45 6.43
C ILE A 64 2.35 -10.24 7.89
N ILE A 65 2.54 -9.00 8.31
CA ILE A 65 2.94 -8.66 9.67
C ILE A 65 1.94 -7.67 10.25
N ASP A 66 1.33 -8.05 11.37
CA ASP A 66 0.26 -7.32 12.07
C ASP A 66 0.74 -6.70 13.39
N HIS A 67 2.05 -6.48 13.52
CA HIS A 67 2.67 -5.86 14.69
C HIS A 67 3.95 -5.11 14.31
N SER A 68 4.43 -4.26 15.21
CA SER A 68 5.57 -3.36 14.97
C SER A 68 6.90 -3.88 15.52
N SER A 69 6.95 -5.14 15.96
CA SER A 69 8.17 -5.69 16.58
C SER A 69 9.21 -6.06 15.53
N PHE A 70 10.48 -6.10 15.95
CA PHE A 70 11.58 -6.48 15.07
C PHE A 70 11.32 -7.84 14.40
N ILE A 71 11.57 -7.88 13.09
CA ILE A 71 11.57 -9.09 12.27
C ILE A 71 12.81 -9.01 11.40
N ASP A 72 13.59 -10.08 11.36
CA ASP A 72 14.72 -10.20 10.44
C ASP A 72 14.21 -10.57 9.05
N PHE A 73 14.22 -9.59 8.13
CA PHE A 73 13.77 -9.83 6.76
C PHE A 73 14.74 -10.67 5.92
N GLU A 74 15.99 -10.88 6.36
CA GLU A 74 16.97 -11.69 5.62
C GLU A 74 16.58 -13.18 5.58
N LEU A 75 15.76 -13.63 6.52
CA LEU A 75 15.21 -15.00 6.56
C LEU A 75 14.31 -15.31 5.36
N PHE A 76 13.73 -14.28 4.72
CA PHE A 76 12.69 -14.42 3.69
C PHE A 76 13.23 -14.18 2.28
N SER A 77 14.22 -14.97 1.86
CA SER A 77 14.92 -14.80 0.57
C SER A 77 14.04 -14.95 -0.68
N SER A 78 12.93 -15.68 -0.58
CA SER A 78 11.98 -15.93 -1.69
C SER A 78 10.77 -14.99 -1.70
N LEU A 79 10.82 -13.88 -0.97
CA LEU A 79 9.66 -13.03 -0.76
C LEU A 79 9.20 -12.31 -2.04
N HIS A 80 7.93 -12.51 -2.41
CA HIS A 80 7.27 -11.85 -3.54
C HIS A 80 6.23 -10.82 -3.09
N SER A 81 5.67 -10.97 -1.88
CA SER A 81 4.66 -10.09 -1.33
C SER A 81 4.95 -9.80 0.14
N LEU A 82 5.06 -8.51 0.50
CA LEU A 82 5.23 -8.05 1.87
C LEU A 82 4.09 -7.09 2.23
N ILE A 83 3.41 -7.35 3.34
CA ILE A 83 2.35 -6.51 3.89
C ILE A 83 2.65 -6.22 5.36
N LEU A 84 2.81 -4.95 5.72
CA LEU A 84 3.06 -4.51 7.09
C LEU A 84 1.91 -3.65 7.59
N TYR A 85 1.09 -4.13 8.53
CA TYR A 85 -0.09 -3.36 8.97
C TYR A 85 0.22 -2.19 9.88
N SER A 86 1.29 -2.28 10.66
CA SER A 86 1.71 -1.25 11.60
C SER A 86 3.23 -1.22 11.67
N PRO A 87 3.92 -0.78 10.60
CA PRO A 87 5.36 -0.90 10.51
C PRO A 87 6.07 0.00 11.53
N SER A 88 7.15 -0.50 12.13
CA SER A 88 8.07 0.31 12.96
C SER A 88 9.17 0.98 12.13
N GLU A 89 9.86 1.96 12.72
CA GLU A 89 11.06 2.57 12.13
C GLU A 89 12.10 1.49 11.77
N ASP A 90 12.38 0.55 12.67
CA ASP A 90 13.36 -0.53 12.44
C ASP A 90 12.97 -1.44 11.26
N GLN A 91 11.68 -1.80 11.14
CA GLN A 91 11.20 -2.60 10.02
C GLN A 91 11.34 -1.84 8.69
N LEU A 92 11.03 -0.55 8.68
CA LEU A 92 11.18 0.29 7.50
C LEU A 92 12.64 0.41 7.10
N GLU A 93 13.54 0.69 8.05
CA GLU A 93 14.97 0.75 7.80
C GLU A 93 15.51 -0.55 7.22
N GLN A 94 15.10 -1.70 7.77
CA GLN A 94 15.45 -3.00 7.19
C GLN A 94 14.91 -3.16 5.78
N ILE A 95 13.68 -2.75 5.47
CA ILE A 95 13.14 -2.85 4.12
C ILE A 95 14.01 -2.09 3.11
N TYR A 96 14.51 -0.93 3.51
CA TYR A 96 15.40 -0.13 2.68
C TYR A 96 16.86 -0.58 2.76
N LEU A 97 17.25 -1.50 3.65
CA LEU A 97 18.59 -2.09 3.75
C LEU A 97 18.69 -3.49 3.12
N CYS A 98 17.62 -4.26 3.13
CA CYS A 98 17.54 -5.57 2.52
C CYS A 98 17.36 -5.43 1.00
N LYS A 99 17.79 -6.45 0.25
CA LYS A 99 17.51 -6.57 -1.18
C LYS A 99 16.37 -7.56 -1.35
N PHE A 100 15.23 -7.10 -1.85
CA PHE A 100 14.14 -7.99 -2.25
C PHE A 100 14.05 -8.06 -3.77
N PRO A 101 14.89 -8.88 -4.42
CA PRO A 101 14.96 -8.94 -5.88
C PRO A 101 13.66 -9.45 -6.52
N TYR A 102 12.90 -10.26 -5.78
CA TYR A 102 11.66 -10.90 -6.26
C TYR A 102 10.39 -10.22 -5.77
N LEU A 103 10.48 -9.12 -5.01
CA LEU A 103 9.29 -8.48 -4.47
C LEU A 103 8.47 -7.85 -5.59
N ILE A 104 7.23 -8.32 -5.73
CA ILE A 104 6.25 -7.86 -6.71
C ILE A 104 5.19 -6.97 -6.05
N HIS A 105 4.87 -7.24 -4.77
CA HIS A 105 3.88 -6.50 -4.00
C HIS A 105 4.46 -6.00 -2.68
N LEU A 106 4.32 -4.71 -2.42
CA LEU A 106 4.68 -4.08 -1.16
C LEU A 106 3.50 -3.24 -0.66
N GLU A 107 3.10 -3.45 0.58
CA GLU A 107 2.00 -2.73 1.18
C GLU A 107 2.33 -2.31 2.62
N PHE A 108 2.21 -1.02 2.86
CA PHE A 108 2.30 -0.41 4.16
C PHE A 108 0.91 -0.03 4.62
N GLY A 109 0.47 -0.66 5.70
CA GLY A 109 -0.70 -0.30 6.48
C GLY A 109 -0.49 1.00 7.23
N ILE A 110 -1.10 1.10 8.41
CA ILE A 110 -1.25 2.36 9.12
C ILE A 110 0.09 2.82 9.68
N MET A 111 0.48 4.03 9.30
CA MET A 111 1.67 4.73 9.77
C MET A 111 1.30 6.10 10.33
N SER A 112 2.12 6.60 11.25
CA SER A 112 2.13 8.04 11.60
C SER A 112 2.52 8.88 10.39
N ASP A 113 2.08 10.13 10.32
CA ASP A 113 2.42 11.07 9.23
C ASP A 113 3.92 11.15 8.95
N LYS A 114 4.74 11.31 10.00
CA LYS A 114 6.20 11.34 9.89
C LYS A 114 6.75 10.10 9.19
N LEU A 115 6.30 8.91 9.62
CA LEU A 115 6.73 7.64 9.02
C LEU A 115 6.25 7.51 7.58
N PHE A 116 4.98 7.81 7.31
CA PHE A 116 4.42 7.75 5.97
C PHE A 116 5.21 8.61 4.98
N ARG A 117 5.47 9.88 5.33
CA ARG A 117 6.23 10.81 4.46
C ARG A 117 7.66 10.33 4.24
N ARG A 118 8.34 9.87 5.30
CA ARG A 118 9.68 9.30 5.22
C ARG A 118 9.69 8.07 4.29
N SER A 119 8.78 7.12 4.50
CA SER A 119 8.72 5.88 3.72
C SER A 119 8.38 6.13 2.26
N LEU A 120 7.49 7.06 1.97
CA LEU A 120 7.15 7.48 0.62
C LEU A 120 8.40 8.06 -0.08
N TYR A 121 9.08 8.98 0.59
CA TYR A 121 10.32 9.57 0.08
C TYR A 121 11.41 8.51 -0.15
N GLU A 122 11.68 7.67 0.84
CA GLU A 122 12.70 6.62 0.76
C GLU A 122 12.38 5.62 -0.36
N PHE A 123 11.11 5.25 -0.54
CA PHE A 123 10.67 4.37 -1.62
C PHE A 123 11.05 4.91 -3.01
N PHE A 124 10.76 6.19 -3.26
CA PHE A 124 11.05 6.84 -4.53
C PHE A 124 12.55 7.01 -4.79
N HIS A 125 13.37 7.03 -3.74
CA HIS A 125 14.83 7.15 -3.85
C HIS A 125 15.55 5.78 -3.74
N CYS A 126 14.81 4.68 -3.64
CA CYS A 126 15.38 3.35 -3.43
C CYS A 126 15.36 2.50 -4.71
N LYS A 127 16.54 2.06 -5.17
CA LYS A 127 16.70 1.16 -6.34
C LYS A 127 16.53 -0.34 -6.03
N ARG A 128 15.95 -0.69 -4.88
CA ARG A 128 16.08 -2.06 -4.31
C ARG A 128 14.95 -3.03 -4.68
N PHE A 129 13.92 -2.57 -5.40
CA PHE A 129 12.78 -3.39 -5.78
C PHE A 129 12.63 -3.50 -7.31
N PRO A 130 13.53 -4.20 -8.01
CA PRO A 130 13.55 -4.24 -9.47
C PRO A 130 12.29 -4.88 -10.07
N SER A 131 11.66 -5.80 -9.35
CA SER A 131 10.49 -6.55 -9.81
C SER A 131 9.16 -5.98 -9.30
N LEU A 132 9.18 -4.85 -8.59
CA LEU A 132 7.98 -4.35 -7.91
C LEU A 132 6.95 -3.87 -8.92
N GLN A 133 5.76 -4.46 -8.86
CA GLN A 133 4.64 -4.13 -9.72
C GLN A 133 3.54 -3.38 -8.98
N THR A 134 3.40 -3.62 -7.68
CA THR A 134 2.37 -2.99 -6.85
C THR A 134 2.98 -2.41 -5.59
N CYS A 135 2.70 -1.14 -5.31
CA CYS A 135 3.04 -0.49 -4.07
C CYS A 135 1.83 0.27 -3.51
N ILE A 136 1.54 0.08 -2.22
CA ILE A 136 0.39 0.66 -1.55
C ILE A 136 0.82 1.27 -0.23
N PHE A 137 0.46 2.54 -0.01
CA PHE A 137 0.67 3.23 1.26
C PHE A 137 -0.66 3.66 1.87
N HIS A 138 -0.89 3.29 3.13
CA HIS A 138 -2.01 3.73 3.94
C HIS A 138 -1.53 4.71 5.02
N HIS A 139 -2.15 5.89 5.11
CA HIS A 139 -1.85 6.89 6.11
C HIS A 139 -3.07 7.14 7.01
N GLU A 140 -2.82 7.01 8.32
CA GLU A 140 -3.71 7.24 9.45
C GLU A 140 -5.01 6.43 9.59
N ASN A 141 -5.32 6.19 10.87
CA ASN A 141 -6.41 5.37 11.37
C ASN A 141 -7.70 6.18 11.51
N ASN A 142 -8.42 6.38 10.42
CA ASN A 142 -9.86 6.49 10.60
C ASN A 142 -10.39 5.07 10.80
N ALA A 143 -11.12 4.82 11.89
CA ALA A 143 -11.81 3.54 12.11
C ALA A 143 -12.64 3.11 10.88
N VAL A 144 -13.04 4.07 10.04
CA VAL A 144 -13.66 3.87 8.72
C VAL A 144 -12.70 3.28 7.68
N SER A 145 -11.44 3.73 7.61
CA SER A 145 -10.41 3.16 6.76
C SER A 145 -10.05 1.74 7.20
N LEU A 146 -9.91 1.50 8.51
CA LEU A 146 -9.66 0.17 9.07
C LEU A 146 -10.83 -0.79 8.86
N ASN A 147 -12.08 -0.32 8.97
CA ASN A 147 -13.27 -1.11 8.65
C ASN A 147 -13.43 -1.37 7.15
N ARG A 148 -13.15 -0.40 6.27
CA ARG A 148 -13.08 -0.65 4.80
C ARG A 148 -12.00 -1.67 4.48
N TYR A 149 -10.85 -1.57 5.14
CA TYR A 149 -9.73 -2.49 4.97
C TYR A 149 -10.10 -3.93 5.39
N ARG A 150 -10.75 -4.08 6.57
CA ARG A 150 -11.28 -5.37 7.05
C ARG A 150 -12.41 -5.92 6.18
N GLN A 151 -13.30 -5.07 5.66
CA GLN A 151 -14.42 -5.46 4.79
C GLN A 151 -14.00 -5.91 3.39
N ILE A 152 -12.88 -5.42 2.85
CA ILE A 152 -12.34 -5.90 1.56
C ILE A 152 -11.81 -7.34 1.72
N TRP A 153 -11.43 -7.74 2.94
CA TRP A 153 -10.91 -9.08 3.23
C TRP A 153 -11.96 -10.04 3.80
N SER A 154 -13.05 -9.54 4.40
CA SER A 154 -14.20 -10.36 4.79
C SER A 154 -15.31 -10.28 3.74
N ASN A 155 -15.41 -11.31 2.89
CA ASN A 155 -16.60 -11.53 2.07
C ASN A 155 -17.85 -11.66 2.97
N ALA A 156 -18.57 -10.55 3.21
CA ALA A 156 -19.98 -10.54 3.58
C ALA A 156 -20.55 -9.11 3.55
N SER A 157 -21.54 -8.93 2.69
CA SER A 157 -22.54 -7.86 2.65
C SER A 157 -22.91 -7.24 4.01
N THR A 158 -22.69 -5.94 4.22
CA THR A 158 -23.69 -4.96 4.74
C THR A 158 -23.16 -3.52 4.76
N ARG A 159 -24.11 -2.58 4.64
CA ARG A 159 -24.01 -1.13 4.36
C ARG A 159 -23.59 -0.26 5.57
N ARG A 160 -22.98 0.89 5.22
CA ARG A 160 -22.98 2.26 5.82
C ARG A 160 -22.73 2.43 7.33
N THR A 161 -21.73 3.26 7.62
CA THR A 161 -21.86 4.39 8.57
C THR A 161 -20.89 5.53 8.22
N VAL A 162 -21.43 6.76 8.19
CA VAL A 162 -20.77 8.07 8.10
C VAL A 162 -20.60 8.58 9.52
N TRP A 163 -19.42 9.05 9.98
CA TRP A 163 -19.30 10.14 10.97
C TRP A 163 -17.96 10.87 10.83
N SER A 164 -18.04 12.20 10.98
CA SER A 164 -17.01 13.23 10.98
C SER A 164 -16.16 13.19 12.25
N ASN A 165 -14.90 13.64 12.18
CA ASN A 165 -14.30 14.46 13.23
C ASN A 165 -13.27 15.42 12.61
N SER A 166 -13.55 16.72 12.74
CA SER A 166 -12.61 17.81 12.55
C SER A 166 -11.58 17.80 13.68
N ILE A 167 -10.30 17.82 13.33
CA ILE A 167 -9.22 18.23 14.22
C ILE A 167 -8.33 19.18 13.42
N ASP A 168 -8.29 20.42 13.90
CA ASP A 168 -7.43 21.52 13.47
C ASP A 168 -5.96 21.15 13.73
N ILE A 169 -5.09 21.24 12.72
CA ILE A 169 -3.64 21.08 12.87
C ILE A 169 -2.93 22.17 12.06
N SER A 170 -2.89 23.38 12.62
CA SER A 170 -1.88 24.37 12.28
C SER A 170 -0.55 23.99 12.95
N LEU A 171 0.09 22.89 12.51
CA LEU A 171 1.38 22.42 13.02
C LEU A 171 2.03 21.47 11.99
N CYS A 172 2.43 22.00 10.83
CA CYS A 172 3.30 21.28 9.89
C CYS A 172 4.42 22.16 9.32
N SER A 173 4.84 23.20 10.07
CA SER A 173 6.04 23.98 9.79
C SER A 173 7.31 23.43 10.49
N ASP A 174 7.17 22.47 11.40
CA ASP A 174 8.24 22.10 12.34
C ASP A 174 8.92 20.76 12.03
N ILE A 175 8.49 20.06 10.97
CA ILE A 175 9.32 18.99 10.43
C ILE A 175 10.42 19.68 9.61
N GLY A 176 11.48 20.09 10.30
CA GLY A 176 12.79 20.47 9.76
C GLY A 176 13.48 19.31 9.02
N LEU A 177 12.75 18.60 8.18
CA LEU A 177 13.32 18.03 6.98
C LEU A 177 13.70 19.24 6.12
N ASN A 178 14.85 19.83 6.42
CA ASN A 178 15.69 20.47 5.40
C ASN A 178 16.01 19.35 4.40
N ILE A 179 15.03 18.98 3.58
CA ILE A 179 15.27 18.40 2.28
C ILE A 179 15.87 19.57 1.53
N ASP A 180 17.17 19.76 1.72
CA ASP A 180 17.96 20.61 0.86
C ASP A 180 17.47 20.29 -0.55
N GLU A 181 16.92 21.28 -1.26
CA GLU A 181 16.50 21.20 -2.67
C GLU A 181 17.65 20.73 -3.60
N LYS A 182 18.84 20.49 -3.04
CA LYS A 182 19.97 19.84 -3.64
C LYS A 182 19.69 18.36 -3.88
N ILE A 183 19.22 18.14 -5.10
CA ILE A 183 19.41 16.94 -5.91
C ILE A 183 18.40 15.84 -5.56
N LEU A 184 17.13 16.11 -5.92
CA LEU A 184 16.27 15.08 -6.50
C LEU A 184 16.97 14.55 -7.76
N SER A 185 17.93 13.65 -7.58
CA SER A 185 18.51 12.93 -8.70
C SER A 185 17.41 12.04 -9.26
N ILE A 186 16.98 12.36 -10.49
CA ILE A 186 15.97 11.63 -11.29
C ILE A 186 16.45 10.18 -11.61
N ASP A 187 17.52 9.71 -10.96
CA ASP A 187 18.25 8.49 -11.27
C ASP A 187 17.52 7.21 -10.86
N VAL A 188 16.43 7.31 -10.10
CA VAL A 188 15.62 6.16 -9.66
C VAL A 188 14.33 6.12 -10.45
N MET A 189 14.21 5.10 -11.30
CA MET A 189 13.02 4.84 -12.11
C MET A 189 12.45 3.48 -11.74
N HIS A 190 11.20 3.46 -11.29
CA HIS A 190 10.43 2.26 -10.98
C HIS A 190 9.68 1.77 -12.22
N SER A 191 10.43 1.34 -13.24
CA SER A 191 9.87 0.97 -14.55
C SER A 191 8.96 -0.26 -14.52
N SER A 192 9.11 -1.13 -13.52
CA SER A 192 8.25 -2.31 -13.31
C SER A 192 6.93 -1.97 -12.62
N LEU A 193 6.81 -0.79 -11.98
CA LEU A 193 5.65 -0.45 -11.17
C LEU A 193 4.43 -0.22 -12.08
N LYS A 194 3.37 -1.01 -11.85
CA LYS A 194 2.12 -1.00 -12.61
C LYS A 194 0.96 -0.43 -11.82
N ARG A 195 1.00 -0.56 -10.50
CA ARG A 195 0.00 -0.04 -9.59
C ARG A 195 0.64 0.74 -8.46
N PHE A 196 0.12 1.93 -8.22
CA PHE A 196 0.53 2.76 -7.10
C PHE A 196 -0.69 3.38 -6.43
N ASP A 197 -0.83 3.13 -5.13
CA ASP A 197 -1.96 3.60 -4.35
C ASP A 197 -1.46 4.43 -3.16
N ILE A 198 -1.90 5.68 -3.09
CA ILE A 198 -1.70 6.57 -1.94
C ILE A 198 -3.04 6.79 -1.27
N CYS A 199 -3.20 6.26 -0.07
CA CYS A 199 -4.43 6.41 0.71
C CYS A 199 -4.15 7.20 1.99
N CYS A 200 -4.37 8.51 1.96
CA CYS A 200 -4.16 9.40 3.09
C CYS A 200 -5.48 9.91 3.66
N VAL A 201 -5.62 9.95 4.98
CA VAL A 201 -6.77 10.62 5.58
C VAL A 201 -6.59 12.14 5.51
N LYS A 202 -5.49 12.68 6.02
CA LYS A 202 -5.15 14.12 6.07
C LYS A 202 -3.88 14.43 5.32
N ASP A 203 -3.71 15.70 4.90
CA ASP A 203 -2.48 16.25 4.31
C ASP A 203 -1.74 15.30 3.35
N GLY A 204 -2.40 14.83 2.30
CA GLY A 204 -1.69 13.99 1.34
C GLY A 204 -0.73 14.78 0.42
N PRO A 205 -0.10 14.11 -0.55
CA PRO A 205 0.97 14.72 -1.34
C PRO A 205 0.47 15.92 -2.13
N SER A 206 1.28 16.99 -2.18
CA SER A 206 0.98 18.15 -3.00
C SER A 206 0.97 17.77 -4.49
N ILE A 207 0.42 18.65 -5.33
CA ILE A 207 0.43 18.43 -6.78
C ILE A 207 1.86 18.32 -7.34
N LEU A 208 2.82 19.01 -6.72
CA LEU A 208 4.24 18.96 -7.08
C LEU A 208 4.85 17.61 -6.70
N ASP A 209 4.54 17.11 -5.51
CA ASP A 209 4.98 15.78 -5.06
C ASP A 209 4.47 14.70 -6.01
N ILE A 210 3.21 14.83 -6.45
CA ILE A 210 2.61 13.89 -7.40
C ILE A 210 3.32 13.95 -8.75
N ASP A 211 3.55 15.14 -9.33
CA ASP A 211 4.31 15.22 -10.60
C ASP A 211 5.69 14.56 -10.44
N HIS A 212 6.36 14.80 -9.30
CA HIS A 212 7.65 14.18 -9.02
C HIS A 212 7.59 12.65 -8.96
N PHE A 213 6.64 12.09 -8.19
CA PHE A 213 6.44 10.65 -8.10
C PHE A 213 6.14 10.02 -9.46
N LEU A 214 5.30 10.68 -10.26
CA LEU A 214 4.89 10.16 -11.56
C LEU A 214 6.00 10.25 -12.62
N ILE A 215 6.98 11.15 -12.47
CA ILE A 215 8.21 11.13 -13.28
C ILE A 215 8.97 9.81 -13.05
N GLN A 216 9.01 9.32 -11.81
CA GLN A 216 9.76 8.13 -11.42
C GLN A 216 9.02 6.82 -11.70
N THR A 217 7.74 6.88 -12.05
CA THR A 217 6.88 5.70 -12.31
C THR A 217 6.15 5.81 -13.66
N PRO A 218 6.86 5.87 -14.80
CA PRO A 218 6.27 6.18 -16.10
C PRO A 218 5.32 5.09 -16.64
N ASN A 219 5.42 3.85 -16.12
CA ASN A 219 4.71 2.68 -16.64
C ASN A 219 3.46 2.29 -15.85
N LEU A 220 2.95 3.20 -15.00
CA LEU A 220 1.75 2.94 -14.22
C LEU A 220 0.54 2.69 -15.11
N GLU A 221 -0.17 1.62 -14.81
CA GLU A 221 -1.45 1.26 -15.42
C GLU A 221 -2.63 1.60 -14.50
N LYS A 222 -2.37 1.61 -13.19
CA LYS A 222 -3.34 1.94 -12.15
C LYS A 222 -2.73 2.93 -11.17
N PHE A 223 -3.44 4.02 -10.92
CA PHE A 223 -3.05 5.00 -9.93
C PHE A 223 -4.25 5.35 -9.06
N LYS A 224 -4.07 5.28 -7.74
CA LYS A 224 -5.09 5.68 -6.78
C LYS A 224 -4.56 6.76 -5.86
N ILE A 225 -5.32 7.85 -5.72
CA ILE A 225 -5.13 8.84 -4.66
C ILE A 225 -6.42 8.96 -3.88
N ALA A 226 -6.38 8.71 -2.58
CA ALA A 226 -7.47 9.04 -1.68
C ALA A 226 -6.96 10.04 -0.64
N SER A 227 -7.57 11.24 -0.60
CA SER A 227 -7.29 12.23 0.45
C SER A 227 -8.44 13.20 0.68
N SER A 228 -8.64 13.57 1.95
CA SER A 228 -9.69 14.51 2.34
C SER A 228 -9.29 15.98 2.23
N GLU A 229 -8.04 16.33 1.92
CA GLU A 229 -7.56 17.72 2.04
C GLU A 229 -6.70 18.24 0.88
N ILE A 230 -6.28 17.42 -0.09
CA ILE A 230 -5.27 17.88 -1.08
C ILE A 230 -5.83 18.82 -2.17
N TYR A 231 -7.10 18.66 -2.57
CA TYR A 231 -7.61 19.32 -3.78
C TYR A 231 -8.82 20.17 -3.45
N HIS A 232 -8.58 21.43 -3.09
CA HIS A 232 -9.64 22.35 -2.70
C HIS A 232 -10.29 23.07 -3.88
N SER A 233 -9.72 22.97 -5.09
CA SER A 233 -10.22 23.68 -6.27
C SER A 233 -10.23 22.82 -7.53
N TYR A 234 -11.10 23.21 -8.45
CA TYR A 234 -11.15 22.65 -9.81
C TYR A 234 -9.82 22.85 -10.57
N GLU A 235 -9.10 23.94 -10.32
CA GLU A 235 -7.78 24.19 -10.90
C GLU A 235 -6.77 23.09 -10.55
N CYS A 236 -6.76 22.61 -9.30
CA CYS A 236 -5.87 21.52 -8.92
C CYS A 236 -6.17 20.22 -9.68
N LEU A 237 -7.45 19.97 -9.99
CA LEU A 237 -7.86 18.84 -10.83
C LEU A 237 -7.41 19.01 -12.29
N GLN A 238 -7.46 20.21 -12.83
CA GLN A 238 -6.93 20.51 -14.17
C GLN A 238 -5.42 20.28 -14.23
N GLN A 239 -4.68 20.74 -13.22
CA GLN A 239 -3.25 20.51 -13.11
C GLN A 239 -2.94 19.01 -13.00
N LEU A 240 -3.70 18.26 -12.18
CA LEU A 240 -3.55 16.81 -12.06
C LEU A 240 -3.83 16.10 -13.37
N ALA A 241 -4.90 16.45 -14.08
CA ALA A 241 -5.20 15.90 -15.39
C ALA A 241 -4.05 16.14 -16.38
N SER A 242 -3.50 17.35 -16.42
CA SER A 242 -2.34 17.70 -17.26
C SER A 242 -1.11 16.86 -16.92
N ILE A 243 -0.82 16.67 -15.62
CA ILE A 243 0.27 15.81 -15.16
C ILE A 243 0.05 14.37 -15.61
N LEU A 244 -1.14 13.80 -15.41
CA LEU A 244 -1.45 12.41 -15.76
C LEU A 244 -1.33 12.18 -17.28
N GLN A 245 -1.86 13.08 -18.11
CA GLN A 245 -1.72 13.01 -19.57
C GLN A 245 -0.26 13.05 -20.02
N ARG A 246 0.54 13.92 -19.38
CA ARG A 246 1.94 14.13 -19.72
C ARG A 246 2.84 12.97 -19.27
N ARG A 247 2.58 12.41 -18.08
CA ARG A 247 3.49 11.45 -17.43
C ARG A 247 3.10 10.00 -17.64
N LEU A 248 1.80 9.68 -17.73
CA LEU A 248 1.29 8.30 -17.64
C LEU A 248 0.53 7.86 -18.90
N VAL A 249 1.26 7.64 -19.98
CA VAL A 249 0.69 7.22 -21.29
C VAL A 249 -0.04 5.87 -21.20
N HIS A 250 0.33 5.02 -20.24
CA HIS A 250 -0.24 3.69 -20.05
C HIS A 250 -1.34 3.62 -18.98
N LEU A 251 -1.76 4.75 -18.42
CA LEU A 251 -2.77 4.79 -17.38
C LEU A 251 -4.11 4.28 -17.91
N ARG A 252 -4.61 3.20 -17.31
CA ARG A 252 -5.91 2.58 -17.65
C ARG A 252 -6.97 2.90 -16.60
N GLN A 253 -6.55 3.05 -15.36
CA GLN A 253 -7.44 3.28 -14.23
C GLN A 253 -6.86 4.36 -13.33
N PHE A 254 -7.68 5.36 -13.05
CA PHE A 254 -7.39 6.38 -12.05
C PHE A 254 -8.55 6.44 -11.07
N ASP A 255 -8.28 6.15 -9.81
CA ASP A 255 -9.28 6.25 -8.74
C ASP A 255 -8.90 7.44 -7.84
N CYS A 256 -9.81 8.39 -7.70
CA CYS A 256 -9.54 9.61 -6.93
C CYS A 256 -10.64 9.87 -5.92
N GLU A 257 -10.34 9.76 -4.62
CA GLU A 257 -11.27 10.14 -3.56
C GLU A 257 -10.86 11.53 -3.05
N LEU A 258 -11.54 12.59 -3.49
CA LEU A 258 -11.20 13.96 -3.14
C LEU A 258 -12.33 14.68 -2.40
N GLN A 259 -11.94 15.61 -1.54
CA GLN A 259 -12.86 16.59 -0.98
C GLN A 259 -12.62 17.94 -1.64
N CYS A 260 -13.04 18.06 -2.89
CA CYS A 260 -13.01 19.32 -3.61
C CYS A 260 -14.36 20.01 -3.51
N ILE A 261 -14.34 21.32 -3.25
CA ILE A 261 -15.52 22.18 -3.32
C ILE A 261 -15.64 22.63 -4.78
N MET A 262 -16.71 22.20 -5.46
CA MET A 262 -16.97 22.54 -6.85
C MET A 262 -18.41 23.02 -7.03
N SER A 263 -18.61 23.85 -8.04
CA SER A 263 -19.90 24.15 -8.64
C SER A 263 -20.43 22.95 -9.44
N THR A 264 -21.73 22.95 -9.76
CA THR A 264 -22.35 21.89 -10.57
C THR A 264 -21.74 21.82 -11.97
N GLU A 265 -21.47 22.97 -12.59
CA GLU A 265 -20.86 23.06 -13.92
C GLU A 265 -19.44 22.46 -13.94
N GLU A 266 -18.64 22.73 -12.91
CA GLU A 266 -17.29 22.13 -12.79
C GLU A 266 -17.36 20.61 -12.70
N ILE A 267 -18.33 20.04 -11.97
CA ILE A 267 -18.50 18.58 -11.86
C ILE A 267 -18.84 17.95 -13.21
N GLU A 268 -19.75 18.54 -13.97
CA GLU A 268 -20.12 18.06 -15.30
C GLU A 268 -18.93 18.06 -16.27
N ASN A 269 -17.98 18.98 -16.06
CA ASN A 269 -16.79 19.11 -16.89
C ASN A 269 -15.60 18.22 -16.45
N ILE A 270 -15.63 17.59 -15.27
CA ILE A 270 -14.51 16.74 -14.77
C ILE A 270 -14.15 15.63 -15.76
N HIS A 271 -15.15 14.96 -16.34
CA HIS A 271 -14.94 13.86 -17.28
C HIS A 271 -14.22 14.30 -18.56
N GLN A 272 -14.32 15.59 -18.90
CA GLN A 272 -13.66 16.17 -20.07
C GLN A 272 -12.17 16.42 -19.81
N LEU A 273 -11.74 16.50 -18.53
CA LEU A 273 -10.34 16.74 -18.18
C LEU A 273 -9.44 15.54 -18.48
N HIS A 274 -9.93 14.31 -18.26
CA HIS A 274 -9.14 13.10 -18.52
C HIS A 274 -10.05 11.88 -18.72
N PRO A 275 -9.77 10.98 -19.69
CA PRO A 275 -10.58 9.77 -19.92
C PRO A 275 -10.72 8.83 -18.72
N CYS A 276 -9.75 8.88 -17.79
CA CYS A 276 -9.75 8.08 -16.56
C CYS A 276 -10.48 8.75 -15.37
N PHE A 277 -11.03 9.95 -15.52
CA PHE A 277 -11.71 10.69 -14.43
C PHE A 277 -13.16 10.25 -14.20
N ASN A 278 -13.47 9.00 -14.56
CA ASN A 278 -14.79 8.39 -14.36
C ASN A 278 -14.99 7.88 -12.94
N ARG A 279 -13.98 7.98 -12.07
CA ARG A 279 -14.02 7.47 -10.69
C ARG A 279 -13.47 8.49 -9.71
N ILE A 280 -14.02 9.70 -9.80
CA ILE A 280 -13.73 10.78 -8.87
C ILE A 280 -14.90 10.91 -7.90
N GLN A 281 -14.60 10.74 -6.61
CA GLN A 281 -15.54 11.07 -5.56
C GLN A 281 -15.36 12.55 -5.22
N CYS A 282 -16.41 13.36 -5.35
CA CYS A 282 -16.39 14.82 -5.09
C CYS A 282 -17.35 15.19 -3.95
N GLN A 283 -17.17 16.37 -3.33
CA GLN A 283 -18.11 16.91 -2.34
C GLN A 283 -18.71 18.25 -2.81
N LEU A 284 -20.02 18.26 -3.13
CA LEU A 284 -20.74 19.50 -3.44
C LEU A 284 -21.07 20.29 -2.17
N LYS A 285 -20.76 21.59 -2.15
CA LYS A 285 -21.21 22.50 -1.09
C LYS A 285 -22.52 23.19 -1.51
N TYR A 286 -23.66 22.68 -1.04
CA TYR A 286 -24.98 23.27 -1.31
C TYR A 286 -25.66 23.69 -0.02
N GLY A 287 -25.92 24.99 0.16
CA GLY A 287 -26.65 25.52 1.32
C GLY A 287 -26.05 25.16 2.69
N GLY A 288 -24.72 25.03 2.78
CA GLY A 288 -24.02 24.63 4.02
C GLY A 288 -23.95 23.11 4.28
N ARG A 289 -24.41 22.27 3.35
CA ARG A 289 -24.29 20.80 3.42
C ARG A 289 -23.34 20.28 2.35
N CYS A 290 -22.53 19.27 2.71
CA CYS A 290 -21.66 18.56 1.77
C CYS A 290 -22.36 17.29 1.26
N VAL A 291 -22.48 17.13 -0.06
CA VAL A 291 -23.03 15.92 -0.69
C VAL A 291 -21.93 15.20 -1.45
N ARG A 292 -21.70 13.91 -1.17
CA ARG A 292 -20.76 13.09 -1.93
C ARG A 292 -21.38 12.64 -3.23
N LEU A 293 -20.74 12.97 -4.34
CA LEU A 293 -21.08 12.47 -5.67
C LEU A 293 -20.00 11.51 -6.14
N TYR A 294 -20.44 10.46 -6.83
CA TYR A 294 -19.58 9.57 -7.60
C TYR A 294 -19.79 9.92 -9.06
N THR A 295 -18.70 10.22 -9.77
CA THR A 295 -18.73 10.16 -11.22
C THR A 295 -18.89 8.68 -11.63
N GLU A 296 -19.78 8.37 -12.58
CA GLU A 296 -20.03 7.00 -13.08
C GLU A 296 -19.00 6.58 -14.15
#